data_AF-A0A0C9X6U5-F1
#
_entry.id   AF-A0A0C9X6U5-F1
#
_cell.length_a   1.000
_cell.length_b   1.000
_cell.length_c   1.000
_cell.angle_alpha   90.00
_cell.angle_beta   90.00
_cell.angle_gamma   90.00
#
_symmetry.space_group_name_H-M   'P 1'
#
loop_
_entity.id
_entity.type
_entity.pdbx_description
1 polymer ?
#
loop_
_entity_poly.entity_id
_entity_poly.type
_entity_poly.pdbx_seq_one_letter_code
_entity_poly.pdbx_strand_id
1 'polypeptide(L)'
;MPSLNFMSGEDLLSLDRIRSVLTRLEDTIIFSLIERAQFAHNARMYHRGAFKELTDLGFNGSWLQWFLKETETFHAKARRYTSPDEYPFTSDLPDPVLPPLSFPQILYPNKINANPSILSFYTRAIVPRITRRATLALATKKRANGIVGDEESEDDGNHGSAATLDVEVLQSISKRVHYGTCRLFFEAIRLVAPTCGQGNSFQSQNFWTNPPILYPTFSIQTGKHLKR
;
A
#
# COMPACT_ATOMS: atom_id res chain seq x y z
N MET A 1 7.52 -22.77 8.67
CA MET A 1 7.11 -21.44 8.17
C MET A 1 7.04 -21.54 6.65
N PRO A 2 5.91 -21.22 5.99
CA PRO A 2 5.79 -21.32 4.54
C PRO A 2 6.77 -20.38 3.83
N SER A 3 7.42 -20.86 2.77
CA SER A 3 8.40 -20.06 2.04
C SER A 3 7.71 -19.00 1.17
N LEU A 4 8.26 -17.79 1.09
CA LEU A 4 7.82 -16.76 0.12
C LEU A 4 8.42 -16.96 -1.27
N ASN A 5 9.31 -17.94 -1.40
CA ASN A 5 10.01 -18.22 -2.62
C ASN A 5 9.02 -18.80 -3.64
N PHE A 6 8.80 -18.12 -4.76
CA PHE A 6 7.95 -18.63 -5.85
C PHE A 6 8.58 -19.83 -6.58
N MET A 7 9.85 -20.15 -6.32
CA MET A 7 10.61 -21.24 -6.92
C MET A 7 10.73 -22.48 -6.03
N SER A 8 10.16 -22.47 -4.82
CA SER A 8 10.30 -23.58 -3.86
C SER A 8 9.50 -24.83 -4.21
N GLY A 9 8.65 -24.79 -5.24
CA GLY A 9 7.82 -25.92 -5.66
C GLY A 9 6.65 -26.25 -4.73
N GLU A 10 6.44 -25.46 -3.66
CA GLU A 10 5.28 -25.56 -2.78
C GLU A 10 4.00 -25.11 -3.49
N ASP A 11 2.82 -25.60 -3.07
CA ASP A 11 1.54 -25.11 -3.60
C ASP A 11 1.36 -23.64 -3.24
N LEU A 12 1.61 -22.79 -4.24
CA LEU A 12 1.64 -21.35 -4.07
C LEU A 12 0.25 -20.77 -3.77
N LEU A 13 -0.81 -21.51 -4.10
CA LEU A 13 -2.22 -21.13 -3.98
C LEU A 13 -2.92 -21.75 -2.77
N SER A 14 -2.20 -22.50 -1.94
CA SER A 14 -2.75 -23.02 -0.68
C SER A 14 -3.26 -21.88 0.21
N LEU A 15 -4.51 -22.00 0.69
CA LEU A 15 -5.14 -21.01 1.55
C LEU A 15 -4.38 -20.79 2.86
N ASP A 16 -3.77 -21.85 3.42
CA ASP A 16 -2.98 -21.74 4.64
C ASP A 16 -1.67 -20.98 4.41
N ARG A 17 -1.04 -21.19 3.25
CA ARG A 17 0.12 -20.40 2.82
C ARG A 17 -0.27 -18.94 2.62
N ILE A 18 -1.33 -18.67 1.87
CA ILE A 18 -1.83 -17.31 1.63
C ILE A 18 -2.14 -16.61 2.95
N ARG A 19 -2.85 -17.28 3.88
CA ARG A 19 -3.14 -16.74 5.21
C ARG A 19 -1.86 -16.37 5.94
N SER A 20 -0.89 -17.28 5.99
CA SER A 20 0.40 -17.04 6.64
C SER A 20 1.17 -15.87 6.03
N VAL A 21 1.19 -15.75 4.70
CA VAL A 21 1.83 -14.62 4.00
C VAL A 21 1.14 -13.30 4.32
N LEU A 22 -0.20 -13.27 4.30
CA LEU A 22 -0.98 -12.08 4.60
C LEU A 22 -0.80 -11.61 6.05
N THR A 23 -0.76 -12.53 7.02
CA THR A 23 -0.46 -12.21 8.44
C THR A 23 0.94 -11.63 8.58
N ARG A 24 1.95 -12.23 7.95
CA ARG A 24 3.32 -11.72 8.02
C ARG A 24 3.46 -10.32 7.39
N LEU A 25 2.75 -10.06 6.29
CA LEU A 25 2.72 -8.74 5.68
C LEU A 25 2.01 -7.71 6.56
N GLU A 26 0.97 -8.12 7.29
CA GLU A 26 0.30 -7.27 8.28
C GLU A 26 1.24 -6.85 9.41
N ASP A 27 1.96 -7.81 10.02
CA ASP A 27 2.95 -7.51 11.04
C ASP A 27 4.03 -6.55 10.51
N THR A 28 4.52 -6.79 9.29
CA THR A 28 5.51 -5.92 8.63
C THR A 28 4.98 -4.48 8.50
N ILE A 29 3.74 -4.30 8.06
CA ILE A 29 3.11 -2.98 7.92
C ILE A 29 2.97 -2.30 9.28
N ILE A 30 2.56 -3.04 10.32
CA ILE A 30 2.41 -2.51 11.68
C ILE A 30 3.75 -1.97 12.19
N PHE A 31 4.83 -2.75 12.07
CA PHE A 31 6.14 -2.31 12.51
C PHE A 31 6.65 -1.09 11.74
N SER A 32 6.55 -1.09 10.41
CA SER A 32 6.97 0.07 9.61
C SER A 32 6.17 1.33 9.92
N LEU A 33 4.86 1.21 10.23
CA LEU A 33 4.04 2.34 10.67
C LEU A 33 4.43 2.86 12.06
N ILE A 34 4.81 1.98 12.99
CA ILE A 34 5.31 2.36 14.31
C ILE A 34 6.61 3.14 14.17
N GLU A 35 7.54 2.69 13.33
CA GLU A 35 8.79 3.40 13.06
C GLU A 35 8.51 4.77 12.43
N ARG A 36 7.63 4.86 11.43
CA ARG A 36 7.28 6.14 10.81
C ARG A 36 6.63 7.13 11.78
N ALA A 37 5.85 6.64 12.75
CA ALA A 37 5.16 7.45 13.75
C ALA A 37 6.11 8.12 14.77
N GLN A 38 7.39 7.74 14.81
CA GLN A 38 8.39 8.38 15.67
C GLN A 38 8.78 9.79 15.17
N PHE A 39 8.63 10.04 13.88
CA PHE A 39 8.97 11.31 13.22
C PHE A 39 7.74 12.22 13.08
N ALA A 40 7.97 13.53 12.98
CA ALA A 40 6.91 14.49 12.72
C ALA A 40 6.28 14.29 11.33
N HIS A 41 5.19 15.00 11.07
CA HIS A 41 4.46 14.89 9.81
C HIS A 41 5.31 15.27 8.59
N ASN A 42 6.11 16.33 8.70
CA ASN A 42 7.01 16.82 7.65
C ASN A 42 6.27 17.08 6.33
N ALA A 43 5.22 17.92 6.40
CA ALA A 43 4.26 18.14 5.32
C ALA A 43 4.93 18.46 3.97
N ARG A 44 6.02 19.23 4.01
CA ARG A 44 6.81 19.65 2.85
C ARG A 44 7.23 18.47 1.95
N MET A 45 7.46 17.29 2.53
CA MET A 45 7.87 16.10 1.79
C MET A 45 6.84 15.62 0.76
N TYR A 46 5.56 15.90 1.00
CA TYR A 46 4.46 15.42 0.15
C TYR A 46 4.02 16.47 -0.88
N HIS A 47 4.48 17.71 -0.76
CA HIS A 47 4.17 18.80 -1.68
C HIS A 47 5.14 18.82 -2.87
N ARG A 48 4.61 19.06 -4.07
CA ARG A 48 5.41 19.15 -5.30
C ARG A 48 6.13 20.49 -5.34
N GLY A 49 7.41 20.49 -5.70
CA GLY A 49 8.21 21.72 -5.77
C GLY A 49 8.54 22.38 -4.43
N ALA A 50 8.31 21.68 -3.31
CA ALA A 50 8.64 22.20 -1.96
C ALA A 50 10.15 22.22 -1.64
N PHE A 51 10.95 21.51 -2.44
CA PHE A 51 12.40 21.45 -2.37
C PHE A 51 12.98 22.00 -3.67
N LYS A 52 13.82 23.02 -3.56
CA LYS A 52 14.46 23.67 -4.72
C LYS A 52 15.52 22.76 -5.32
N GLU A 53 16.20 22.01 -4.47
CA GLU A 53 17.23 21.03 -4.79
C GLU A 53 16.74 19.98 -5.80
N LEU A 54 15.47 19.57 -5.70
CA LEU A 54 14.87 18.64 -6.67
C LEU A 54 14.59 19.31 -8.01
N THR A 55 14.22 20.59 -8.00
CA THR A 55 13.95 21.36 -9.22
C THR A 55 15.25 21.63 -9.98
N ASP A 56 16.33 21.91 -9.26
CA ASP A 56 17.67 22.10 -9.82
C ASP A 56 18.22 20.81 -10.46
N LEU A 57 17.82 19.65 -9.94
CA LEU A 57 18.07 18.33 -10.55
C LEU A 57 17.15 18.03 -11.75
N GLY A 58 16.21 18.91 -12.08
CA GLY A 58 15.24 18.73 -13.17
C GLY A 58 14.07 17.79 -12.84
N PHE A 59 13.83 17.49 -11.56
CA PHE A 59 12.74 16.60 -11.12
C PHE A 59 11.50 17.38 -10.67
N ASN A 60 10.41 17.24 -11.42
CA ASN A 60 9.13 17.89 -11.14
C ASN A 60 8.19 16.99 -10.31
N GLY A 61 8.46 16.87 -9.00
CA GLY A 61 7.64 16.06 -8.11
C GLY A 61 7.76 16.46 -6.64
N SER A 62 7.16 15.66 -5.75
CA SER A 62 7.38 15.76 -4.31
C SER A 62 8.64 15.00 -3.89
N TRP A 63 9.12 15.28 -2.67
CA TRP A 63 10.27 14.57 -2.09
C TRP A 63 10.05 13.06 -2.05
N LEU A 64 8.86 12.63 -1.60
CA LEU A 64 8.49 11.22 -1.59
C LEU A 64 8.47 10.61 -3.00
N GLN A 65 7.98 11.33 -4.02
CA GLN A 65 7.93 10.84 -5.39
C GLN A 65 9.33 10.62 -5.97
N TRP A 66 10.26 11.53 -5.68
CA TRP A 66 11.66 11.37 -6.07
C TRP A 66 12.28 10.14 -5.40
N PHE A 67 12.08 9.99 -4.08
CA PHE A 67 12.61 8.86 -3.31
C PHE A 67 12.10 7.51 -3.81
N LEU A 68 10.80 7.43 -4.12
CA LEU A 68 10.20 6.28 -4.78
C LEU A 68 10.90 6.03 -6.11
N LYS A 69 10.94 7.03 -7.02
CA LYS A 69 11.50 6.86 -8.36
C LYS A 69 12.93 6.32 -8.35
N GLU A 70 13.81 6.87 -7.51
CA GLU A 70 15.20 6.42 -7.40
C GLU A 70 15.31 4.99 -6.85
N THR A 71 14.55 4.69 -5.79
CA THR A 71 14.54 3.36 -5.17
C THR A 71 14.01 2.30 -6.14
N GLU A 72 12.91 2.60 -6.83
CA GLU A 72 12.30 1.70 -7.80
C GLU A 72 13.21 1.52 -9.03
N THR A 73 13.89 2.57 -9.48
CA THR A 73 14.87 2.48 -10.58
C THR A 73 15.98 1.49 -10.27
N PHE A 74 16.50 1.52 -9.03
CA PHE A 74 17.48 0.53 -8.57
C PHE A 74 16.88 -0.89 -8.51
N HIS A 75 15.70 -1.04 -7.92
CA HIS A 75 15.04 -2.34 -7.80
C HIS A 75 14.64 -2.96 -9.15
N ALA A 76 14.29 -2.13 -10.14
CA ALA A 76 13.99 -2.57 -11.50
C ALA A 76 15.22 -3.22 -12.16
N LYS A 77 16.40 -2.57 -12.04
CA LYS A 77 17.68 -3.13 -12.50
C LYS A 77 17.97 -4.49 -11.86
N ALA A 78 17.54 -4.68 -10.61
CA ALA A 78 17.68 -5.93 -9.86
C ALA A 78 16.58 -6.99 -10.13
N ARG A 79 15.71 -6.80 -11.14
CA ARG A 79 14.58 -7.69 -11.50
C ARG A 79 13.42 -7.74 -10.50
N ARG A 80 13.26 -6.77 -9.59
CA ARG A 80 12.17 -6.82 -8.60
C ARG A 80 10.78 -6.85 -9.26
N TYR A 81 10.55 -5.95 -10.21
CA TYR A 81 9.24 -5.77 -10.88
C TYR A 81 8.96 -6.76 -12.01
N THR A 82 9.83 -7.73 -12.23
CA THR A 82 9.49 -8.90 -13.07
C THR A 82 8.75 -9.97 -12.27
N SER A 83 8.74 -9.87 -10.94
CA SER A 83 8.00 -10.78 -10.06
C SER A 83 6.50 -10.49 -10.12
N PRO A 84 5.63 -11.50 -10.15
CA PRO A 84 4.18 -11.30 -10.30
C PRO A 84 3.49 -10.64 -9.09
N ASP A 85 4.16 -10.56 -7.94
CA ASP A 85 3.65 -9.98 -6.69
C ASP A 85 4.17 -8.56 -6.39
N GLU A 86 5.03 -8.00 -7.24
CA GLU A 86 5.64 -6.68 -7.05
C GLU A 86 5.10 -5.66 -8.06
N TYR A 87 4.61 -4.52 -7.58
CA TYR A 87 3.96 -3.49 -8.40
C TYR A 87 4.65 -2.14 -8.18
N PRO A 88 5.16 -1.48 -9.23
CA PRO A 88 5.82 -0.19 -9.08
C PRO A 88 4.82 0.96 -8.88
N PHE A 89 5.23 1.96 -8.10
CA PHE A 89 4.51 3.23 -7.92
C PHE A 89 4.80 4.23 -9.04
N THR A 90 5.97 4.11 -9.69
CA THR A 90 6.44 5.00 -10.74
C THR A 90 6.42 4.35 -12.12
N SER A 91 6.34 5.18 -13.17
CA SER A 91 6.44 4.77 -14.57
C SER A 91 7.88 4.84 -15.07
N ASP A 92 8.15 4.32 -16.27
CA ASP A 92 9.42 4.49 -17.00
C ASP A 92 10.64 3.96 -16.24
N LEU A 93 10.52 2.73 -15.74
CA LEU A 93 11.61 2.03 -15.04
C LEU A 93 12.57 1.37 -16.04
N PRO A 94 13.88 1.31 -15.73
CA PRO A 94 14.87 0.71 -16.62
C PRO A 94 14.72 -0.81 -16.72
N ASP A 95 15.23 -1.37 -17.80
CA ASP A 95 15.28 -2.82 -17.99
C ASP A 95 16.21 -3.49 -16.96
N PRO A 96 15.92 -4.73 -16.56
CA PRO A 96 16.76 -5.46 -15.64
C PRO A 96 18.15 -5.76 -16.20
N VAL A 97 19.18 -5.66 -15.36
CA VAL A 97 20.57 -5.99 -15.73
C VAL A 97 20.80 -7.50 -15.73
N LEU A 98 20.04 -8.21 -14.91
CA LEU A 98 20.14 -9.66 -14.76
C LEU A 98 19.19 -10.37 -15.74
N PRO A 99 19.51 -11.60 -16.19
CA PRO A 99 18.66 -12.38 -17.11
C PRO A 99 17.25 -12.60 -16.55
N PRO A 100 16.19 -12.68 -17.36
CA PRO A 100 14.83 -12.90 -16.85
C PRO A 100 14.70 -14.23 -16.09
N LEU A 101 13.87 -14.25 -15.04
CA LEU A 101 13.46 -15.48 -14.36
C LEU A 101 12.13 -15.96 -14.95
N SER A 102 12.02 -17.26 -15.24
CA SER A 102 10.77 -17.87 -15.66
C SER A 102 9.92 -18.19 -14.44
N PHE A 103 8.93 -17.34 -14.15
CA PHE A 103 7.96 -17.61 -13.09
C PHE A 103 6.83 -18.50 -13.62
N PRO A 104 6.35 -19.49 -12.83
CA PRO A 104 5.17 -20.24 -13.21
C PRO A 104 3.98 -19.30 -13.33
N GLN A 105 3.17 -19.49 -14.37
CA GLN A 105 1.99 -18.67 -14.63
C GLN A 105 0.85 -19.08 -13.69
N ILE A 106 0.93 -18.61 -12.44
CA ILE A 106 -0.04 -18.93 -11.39
C ILE A 106 -1.27 -18.02 -11.46
N LEU A 107 -1.05 -16.76 -11.83
CA LEU A 107 -2.07 -15.72 -11.84
C LEU A 107 -2.63 -15.52 -13.24
N TYR A 108 -3.93 -15.26 -13.31
CA TYR A 108 -4.55 -14.79 -14.54
C TYR A 108 -3.98 -13.42 -14.90
N PRO A 109 -3.59 -13.17 -16.17
CA PRO A 109 -3.07 -11.88 -16.59
C PRO A 109 -4.03 -10.73 -16.24
N ASN A 110 -3.56 -9.76 -15.47
CA ASN A 110 -4.30 -8.54 -15.16
C ASN A 110 -3.39 -7.31 -15.31
N LYS A 111 -4.02 -6.14 -15.44
CA LYS A 111 -3.32 -4.84 -15.51
C LYS A 111 -3.70 -3.94 -14.33
N ILE A 112 -4.19 -4.54 -13.24
CA ILE A 112 -4.74 -3.81 -12.11
C ILE A 112 -3.58 -3.36 -11.23
N ASN A 113 -3.38 -2.05 -11.11
CA ASN A 113 -2.42 -1.45 -10.20
C ASN A 113 -3.13 -0.43 -9.30
N ALA A 114 -3.28 -0.76 -8.01
CA ALA A 114 -3.93 0.08 -7.00
C ALA A 114 -2.97 1.11 -6.36
N ASN A 115 -1.69 1.14 -6.75
CA ASN A 115 -0.67 2.01 -6.15
C ASN A 115 -1.03 3.51 -6.14
N PRO A 116 -1.65 4.10 -7.18
CA PRO A 116 -2.05 5.51 -7.11
C PRO A 116 -3.04 5.80 -5.97
N SER A 117 -4.01 4.91 -5.77
CA SER A 117 -4.98 5.01 -4.67
C SER A 117 -4.33 4.78 -3.31
N ILE A 118 -3.42 3.81 -3.21
CA ILE A 118 -2.65 3.52 -1.99
C ILE A 118 -1.81 4.73 -1.60
N LEU A 119 -1.06 5.32 -2.54
CA LEU A 119 -0.22 6.49 -2.31
C LEU A 119 -1.04 7.68 -1.83
N SER A 120 -2.18 7.94 -2.49
CA SER A 120 -3.10 9.02 -2.09
C SER A 120 -3.69 8.79 -0.70
N PHE A 121 -4.10 7.57 -0.38
CA PHE A 121 -4.66 7.25 0.93
C PHE A 121 -3.61 7.34 2.02
N TYR A 122 -2.41 6.82 1.77
CA TYR A 122 -1.29 6.88 2.71
C TYR A 122 -0.95 8.31 3.10
N THR A 123 -0.65 9.16 2.11
CA THR A 123 -0.21 10.54 2.33
C THR A 123 -1.28 11.42 2.97
N ARG A 124 -2.54 11.27 2.57
CA ARG A 124 -3.63 12.16 3.02
C ARG A 124 -4.32 11.69 4.30
N ALA A 125 -4.35 10.39 4.57
CA ALA A 125 -5.19 9.80 5.60
C ALA A 125 -4.40 9.04 6.68
N ILE A 126 -3.32 8.36 6.31
CA ILE A 126 -2.54 7.55 7.26
C ILE A 126 -1.48 8.42 7.94
N VAL A 127 -0.57 9.03 7.16
CA VAL A 127 0.58 9.78 7.69
C VAL A 127 0.14 10.86 8.71
N PRO A 128 -0.82 11.76 8.40
CA PRO A 128 -1.22 12.81 9.35
C PRO A 128 -1.76 12.27 10.69
N ARG A 129 -2.34 11.05 10.68
CA ARG A 129 -2.92 10.44 11.87
C ARG A 129 -1.87 9.76 12.73
N ILE A 130 -0.96 9.00 12.13
CA ILE A 130 0.07 8.27 12.88
C ILE A 130 1.14 9.21 13.46
N THR A 131 1.49 10.29 12.74
CA THR A 131 2.52 11.25 13.17
C THR A 131 1.98 12.35 14.08
N ARG A 132 0.66 12.39 14.33
CA ARG A 132 0.01 13.45 15.12
C ARG A 132 0.66 13.64 16.48
N ARG A 133 0.95 12.54 17.18
CA ARG A 133 1.55 12.59 18.52
C ARG A 133 2.95 13.19 18.50
N ALA A 134 3.80 12.76 17.57
CA ALA A 134 5.16 13.29 17.41
C ALA A 134 5.13 14.78 17.02
N THR A 135 4.25 15.15 16.08
CA THR A 135 4.08 16.54 15.62
C THR A 135 3.63 17.47 16.75
N LEU A 136 2.66 17.04 17.57
CA LEU A 136 2.21 17.82 18.73
C LEU A 136 3.28 17.95 19.83
N ALA A 137 4.07 16.89 20.04
CA ALA A 137 5.18 16.93 20.98
C ALA A 137 6.26 17.92 20.52
N LEU A 138 6.57 17.94 19.21
CA LEU A 138 7.47 18.93 18.61
C LEU A 138 6.93 20.36 18.76
N ALA A 139 5.65 20.58 18.43
CA ALA A 139 5.03 21.89 18.54
C ALA A 139 5.08 22.42 19.98
N THR A 140 4.81 21.58 20.98
CA THR A 140 4.93 21.96 22.40
C THR A 140 6.36 22.39 22.75
N LYS A 141 7.38 21.67 22.28
CA LYS A 141 8.78 22.04 22.49
C LYS A 141 9.14 23.36 21.80
N LYS A 142 8.70 23.57 20.56
CA LYS A 142 8.94 24.81 19.80
C LYS A 142 8.28 26.03 20.46
N ARG A 143 7.05 25.88 20.96
CA ARG A 143 6.37 26.93 21.74
C ARG A 143 7.12 27.30 23.01
N ALA A 144 7.67 26.32 23.73
CA ALA A 144 8.51 26.59 24.91
C ALA A 144 9.77 27.41 24.56
N ASN A 145 10.25 27.30 23.31
CA ASN A 145 11.37 28.08 22.79
C ASN A 145 10.95 29.42 22.14
N GLY A 146 9.67 29.80 22.23
CA GLY A 146 9.16 31.07 21.70
C GLY A 146 8.80 31.05 20.20
N ILE A 147 8.84 29.89 19.54
CA ILE A 147 8.39 29.75 18.14
C ILE A 147 6.88 29.55 18.15
N VAL A 148 6.15 30.42 17.46
CA VAL A 148 4.67 30.45 17.42
C VAL A 148 4.20 30.66 15.99
N GLY A 149 3.03 30.11 15.65
CA GLY A 149 2.45 30.20 14.31
C GLY A 149 2.73 28.94 13.49
N ASP A 150 2.74 29.05 12.17
CA ASP A 150 2.85 27.90 11.27
C ASP A 150 4.14 27.10 11.49
N GLU A 151 5.25 27.78 11.81
CA GLU A 151 6.57 27.18 12.08
C GLU A 151 6.61 26.19 13.28
N GLU A 152 5.59 26.23 14.15
CA GLU A 152 5.51 25.34 15.31
C GLU A 152 5.29 23.88 14.91
N SER A 153 4.60 23.63 13.78
CA SER A 153 4.18 22.29 13.35
C SER A 153 4.86 21.82 12.06
N GLU A 154 5.74 22.63 11.49
CA GLU A 154 6.23 22.43 10.12
C GLU A 154 7.08 21.17 9.95
N ASP A 155 8.17 21.05 10.69
CA ASP A 155 9.15 19.99 10.44
C ASP A 155 10.10 19.73 11.61
N ASP A 156 10.52 18.47 11.74
CA ASP A 156 11.61 18.03 12.62
C ASP A 156 12.97 17.96 11.90
N GLY A 157 13.00 18.18 10.58
CA GLY A 157 14.18 18.17 9.72
C GLY A 157 14.57 16.79 9.21
N ASN A 158 13.92 15.71 9.66
CA ASN A 158 14.30 14.33 9.34
C ASN A 158 13.66 13.84 8.03
N HIS A 159 13.75 14.64 6.95
CA HIS A 159 13.11 14.33 5.68
C HIS A 159 13.63 13.04 5.04
N GLY A 160 14.91 12.73 5.20
CA GLY A 160 15.52 11.50 4.68
C GLY A 160 15.00 10.26 5.41
N SER A 161 15.05 10.25 6.74
CA SER A 161 14.58 9.12 7.56
C SER A 161 13.08 8.88 7.37
N ALA A 162 12.28 9.94 7.37
CA ALA A 162 10.85 9.84 7.11
C ALA A 162 10.56 9.30 5.70
N ALA A 163 11.30 9.72 4.67
CA ALA A 163 11.09 9.26 3.29
C ALA A 163 11.42 7.77 3.13
N THR A 164 12.52 7.30 3.71
CA THR A 164 12.90 5.87 3.68
C THR A 164 11.81 5.01 4.30
N LEU A 165 11.29 5.40 5.47
CA LEU A 165 10.21 4.67 6.15
C LEU A 165 8.89 4.75 5.37
N ASP A 166 8.56 5.89 4.77
CA ASP A 166 7.38 6.02 3.91
C ASP A 166 7.44 5.02 2.73
N VAL A 167 8.62 4.88 2.10
CA VAL A 167 8.84 3.91 1.00
C VAL A 167 8.65 2.47 1.48
N GLU A 168 9.20 2.09 2.64
CA GLU A 168 9.04 0.74 3.20
C GLU A 168 7.57 0.41 3.51
N VAL A 169 6.85 1.36 4.11
CA VAL A 169 5.42 1.22 4.40
C VAL A 169 4.63 1.07 3.10
N LEU A 170 4.87 1.93 2.11
CA LEU A 170 4.15 1.91 0.83
C LEU A 170 4.38 0.61 0.06
N GLN A 171 5.62 0.11 0.02
CA GLN A 171 5.93 -1.17 -0.62
C GLN A 171 5.23 -2.33 0.09
N SER A 172 5.21 -2.33 1.42
CA SER A 172 4.56 -3.37 2.22
C SER A 172 3.04 -3.36 2.04
N ILE A 173 2.41 -2.17 2.05
CA ILE A 173 0.97 -2.00 1.79
C ILE A 173 0.64 -2.43 0.36
N SER A 174 1.42 -1.99 -0.63
CA SER A 174 1.23 -2.37 -2.03
C SER A 174 1.22 -3.89 -2.18
N LYS A 175 2.25 -4.56 -1.64
CA LYS A 175 2.33 -6.01 -1.67
C LYS A 175 1.12 -6.66 -1.00
N ARG A 176 0.72 -6.20 0.19
CA ARG A 176 -0.42 -6.75 0.94
C ARG A 176 -1.76 -6.58 0.22
N VAL A 177 -1.98 -5.44 -0.43
CA VAL A 177 -3.22 -5.14 -1.16
C VAL A 177 -3.29 -5.98 -2.43
N HIS A 178 -2.24 -5.99 -3.25
CA HIS A 178 -2.23 -6.73 -4.51
C HIS A 178 -2.26 -8.25 -4.28
N TYR A 179 -1.62 -8.75 -3.22
CA TYR A 179 -1.72 -10.16 -2.82
C TYR A 179 -3.15 -10.54 -2.41
N GLY A 180 -3.87 -9.63 -1.73
CA GLY A 180 -5.29 -9.79 -1.39
C GLY A 180 -6.22 -9.80 -2.62
N THR A 181 -5.94 -8.96 -3.61
CA THR A 181 -6.68 -8.96 -4.89
C THR A 181 -6.53 -10.29 -5.64
N CYS A 182 -5.33 -10.86 -5.66
CA CYS A 182 -5.10 -12.19 -6.25
C CYS A 182 -5.94 -13.26 -5.55
N ARG A 183 -6.05 -13.20 -4.21
CA ARG A 183 -6.91 -14.12 -3.45
C ARG A 183 -8.39 -13.94 -3.80
N LEU A 184 -8.93 -12.72 -3.74
CA LEU A 184 -10.35 -12.48 -4.01
C LEU A 184 -10.73 -12.84 -5.45
N PHE A 185 -9.84 -12.56 -6.40
CA PHE A 185 -10.04 -12.95 -7.80
C PHE A 185 -10.01 -14.46 -7.99
N PHE A 186 -9.07 -15.15 -7.34
CA PHE A 186 -8.98 -16.61 -7.42
C PHE A 186 -10.15 -17.31 -6.71
N GLU A 187 -10.57 -16.81 -5.55
CA GLU A 187 -11.71 -17.33 -4.81
C GLU A 187 -13.02 -17.05 -5.59
N ALA A 188 -13.15 -15.89 -6.23
CA ALA A 188 -14.26 -15.59 -7.14
C ALA A 188 -14.26 -16.52 -8.38
N ILE A 189 -13.12 -16.76 -9.02
CA ILE A 189 -13.04 -17.72 -10.13
C ILE A 189 -13.38 -19.13 -9.65
N ARG A 190 -12.86 -19.58 -8.51
CA ARG A 190 -13.13 -20.92 -7.97
C ARG A 190 -14.60 -21.11 -7.59
N LEU A 191 -15.30 -20.05 -7.18
CA LEU A 191 -16.73 -20.07 -6.89
C LEU A 191 -17.60 -20.00 -8.16
N VAL A 192 -17.10 -19.41 -9.26
CA VAL A 192 -17.82 -19.27 -10.53
C VAL A 192 -17.53 -20.42 -11.52
N ALA A 193 -16.36 -21.05 -11.41
CA ALA A 193 -15.94 -22.16 -12.26
C ALA A 193 -16.74 -23.47 -12.16
N PRO A 194 -17.39 -23.86 -11.03
CA PRO A 194 -18.18 -25.09 -11.01
C PRO A 194 -19.50 -24.99 -11.78
N THR A 195 -19.92 -23.78 -12.18
CA THR A 195 -21.23 -23.56 -12.81
C THR A 195 -21.18 -23.21 -14.29
N CYS A 196 -20.02 -23.02 -14.90
CA CYS A 196 -19.92 -22.60 -16.31
C CYS A 196 -19.73 -23.79 -17.26
N GLY A 197 -20.70 -24.69 -17.24
CA GLY A 197 -21.11 -25.38 -18.46
C GLY A 197 -22.06 -24.44 -19.21
N GLN A 198 -21.70 -24.10 -20.45
CA GLN A 198 -22.44 -23.27 -21.41
C GLN A 198 -22.17 -21.75 -21.39
N GLY A 199 -21.38 -21.37 -22.38
CA GLY A 199 -21.39 -20.13 -23.15
C GLY A 199 -22.18 -18.95 -22.59
N ASN A 200 -21.47 -18.02 -21.95
CA ASN A 200 -21.67 -16.59 -22.18
C ASN A 200 -20.44 -15.81 -21.70
N SER A 201 -20.03 -14.83 -22.50
CA SER A 201 -18.89 -13.95 -22.25
C SER A 201 -19.12 -13.10 -21.00
N PHE A 202 -18.28 -13.30 -19.98
CA PHE A 202 -18.32 -12.55 -18.74
C PHE A 202 -17.76 -11.13 -18.98
N GLN A 203 -18.63 -10.11 -19.01
CA GLN A 203 -18.20 -8.70 -19.06
C GLN A 203 -17.81 -8.22 -17.66
N SER A 204 -16.51 -7.94 -17.46
CA SER A 204 -15.89 -7.63 -16.16
C SER A 204 -15.99 -6.17 -15.70
N GLN A 205 -16.84 -5.33 -16.32
CA GLN A 205 -16.77 -3.88 -16.13
C GLN A 205 -17.49 -3.31 -14.89
N ASN A 206 -18.39 -4.05 -14.22
CA ASN A 206 -19.31 -3.45 -13.23
C ASN A 206 -19.06 -3.77 -11.75
N PHE A 207 -18.00 -4.51 -11.41
CA PHE A 207 -17.78 -4.90 -9.99
C PHE A 207 -17.12 -3.80 -9.14
N TRP A 208 -16.46 -2.83 -9.76
CA TRP A 208 -15.72 -1.78 -9.06
C TRP A 208 -16.49 -0.46 -8.91
N THR A 209 -17.58 -0.27 -9.65
CA THR A 209 -18.36 0.99 -9.63
C THR A 209 -19.50 0.99 -8.61
N ASN A 210 -19.93 -0.18 -8.13
CA ASN A 210 -20.94 -0.32 -7.07
C ASN A 210 -20.64 -1.55 -6.20
N PRO A 211 -19.92 -1.39 -5.07
CA PRO A 211 -19.78 -2.49 -4.12
C PRO A 211 -21.14 -2.80 -3.47
N PRO A 212 -21.57 -4.07 -3.38
CA PRO A 212 -22.78 -4.43 -2.64
C PRO A 212 -22.59 -4.08 -1.17
N ILE A 213 -23.48 -3.21 -0.67
CA ILE A 213 -23.51 -2.78 0.72
C ILE A 213 -24.01 -3.97 1.56
N LEU A 214 -23.09 -4.76 2.12
CA LEU A 214 -23.40 -5.73 3.15
C LEU A 214 -23.24 -5.07 4.53
N TYR A 215 -24.20 -4.23 4.91
CA TYR A 215 -24.44 -3.97 6.34
C TYR A 215 -25.46 -5.00 6.83
N PRO A 216 -25.21 -5.71 7.95
CA PRO A 216 -26.27 -6.45 8.61
C PRO A 216 -27.26 -5.44 9.21
N THR A 217 -28.48 -5.39 8.66
CA THR A 217 -29.62 -4.70 9.27
C THR A 217 -29.97 -5.39 10.60
N PHE A 218 -29.63 -4.77 11.72
CA PHE A 218 -30.20 -5.12 13.02
C PHE A 218 -31.67 -4.69 13.04
N SER A 219 -32.58 -5.65 12.86
CA SER A 219 -34.01 -5.43 13.08
C SER A 219 -34.33 -5.69 14.56
N ILE A 220 -34.63 -4.63 15.30
CA ILE A 220 -35.13 -4.73 16.67
C ILE A 220 -36.61 -5.13 16.59
N GLN A 221 -36.92 -6.39 16.85
CA GLN A 221 -38.31 -6.82 17.06
C GLN A 221 -38.83 -6.25 18.38
N THR A 222 -39.75 -5.29 18.28
CA THR A 222 -40.51 -4.78 19.42
C THR A 222 -41.66 -5.73 19.74
N GLY A 223 -41.45 -6.65 20.68
CA GLY A 223 -42.50 -7.50 21.24
C GLY A 223 -43.10 -6.89 22.50
N LYS A 224 -44.25 -6.21 22.36
CA LYS A 224 -45.17 -5.95 23.48
C LYS A 224 -45.83 -7.27 23.89
N HIS A 225 -45.73 -7.66 25.16
CA HIS A 225 -46.85 -8.13 25.98
C HIS A 225 -46.35 -8.61 27.36
N LEU A 226 -46.70 -7.90 28.42
CA LEU A 226 -47.03 -8.54 29.69
C LEU A 226 -48.23 -7.79 30.29
N LYS A 227 -49.39 -8.48 30.31
CA LYS A 227 -50.56 -8.14 31.11
C LYS A 227 -50.51 -8.98 32.38
N ARG A 228 -50.39 -8.33 33.53
CA ARG A 228 -51.18 -8.46 34.78
C ARG A 228 -50.35 -7.95 35.93
#